data_AF-A0A840UZQ4-F1
#
_entry.id   AF-A0A840UZQ4-F1
#
_cell.length_a   1.000
_cell.length_b   1.000
_cell.length_c   1.000
_cell.angle_alpha   90.00
_cell.angle_beta   90.00
_cell.angle_gamma   90.00
#
_symmetry.space_group_name_H-M   'P 1'
#
loop_
_entity.id
_entity.type
_entity.pdbx_description
1 polymer ?
#
loop_
_entity_poly.entity_id
_entity_poly.type
_entity_poly.pdbx_seq_one_letter_code
_entity_poly.pdbx_strand_id
1 'polypeptide(L)'
;MMRIGLFLATNLAILVLLGIIMSSLGLDSRSTTGLLVMAGLFGMGGSFISLAMSKWIAKKSTGAYVIDQPRSASEQWLVDTVRRQAEAAEIGMPEVAVYDSPDINAFATGMRRDDALVAVSTGLLQNMTRDEAEAVLAHEVSHVAGGDMVTMALIQGVLNTFVIFLSRVAAQIIDTFLSRDEEGGGLGFLGYMAVTIVLEIVFGLFASIIVMWFSRKREFRADSGAAYLVGRDKMIAALRRLQAHHEPSHLPDQVAAFGIRPKVGGLTSLLRSHPPLEERIAALQQG
;
A
#
# COMPACT_ATOMS: atom_id res chain seq x y z
N MET A 1 20.13 -5.59 -20.09
CA MET A 1 21.00 -4.39 -20.01
C MET A 1 20.26 -3.09 -20.35
N MET A 2 19.53 -3.00 -21.47
CA MET A 2 18.79 -1.78 -21.85
C MET A 2 17.74 -1.29 -20.82
N ARG A 3 17.04 -2.20 -20.13
CA ARG A 3 16.06 -1.84 -19.09
C ARG A 3 16.69 -1.17 -17.86
N ILE A 4 17.85 -1.66 -17.42
CA ILE A 4 18.60 -1.07 -16.29
C ILE A 4 19.17 0.29 -16.70
N GLY A 5 19.73 0.40 -17.91
CA GLY A 5 20.19 1.67 -18.46
C GLY A 5 19.08 2.71 -18.57
N LEU A 6 17.92 2.33 -19.11
CA LEU A 6 16.74 3.21 -19.19
C LEU A 6 16.21 3.60 -17.81
N PHE A 7 16.19 2.67 -16.86
CA PHE A 7 15.80 2.97 -15.48
C PHE A 7 16.73 4.00 -14.84
N LEU A 8 18.05 3.79 -14.92
CA LEU A 8 19.04 4.72 -14.37
C LEU A 8 18.98 6.09 -15.07
N ALA A 9 18.86 6.11 -16.40
CA ALA A 9 18.73 7.33 -17.18
C ALA A 9 17.45 8.11 -16.83
N THR A 10 16.33 7.41 -16.64
CA THR A 10 15.05 8.03 -16.25
C THR A 10 15.14 8.64 -14.85
N ASN A 11 15.72 7.92 -13.88
CA ASN A 11 15.93 8.46 -12.53
C ASN A 11 16.87 9.68 -12.55
N LEU A 12 17.94 9.62 -13.34
CA LEU A 12 18.86 10.75 -13.51
C LEU A 12 18.14 11.96 -14.15
N ALA A 13 17.34 11.73 -15.18
CA ALA A 13 16.55 12.78 -15.83
C ALA A 13 15.57 13.45 -14.86
N ILE A 14 14.90 12.68 -14.00
CA ILE A 14 14.01 13.20 -12.95
C ILE A 14 14.81 14.06 -11.96
N LEU A 15 15.97 13.59 -11.49
CA LEU A 15 16.82 14.34 -10.57
C LEU A 15 17.30 15.67 -11.18
N VAL A 16 17.70 15.65 -12.46
CA VAL A 16 18.12 16.86 -13.18
C VAL A 16 16.96 17.82 -13.36
N LEU A 17 15.78 17.34 -13.77
CA LEU A 17 14.59 18.17 -13.93
C LEU A 17 14.18 18.84 -12.62
N LEU A 18 14.13 18.09 -11.52
CA LEU A 18 13.82 18.64 -10.20
C LEU A 18 14.87 19.64 -9.75
N GLY A 19 16.16 19.37 -10.01
CA GLY A 19 17.25 20.31 -9.74
C GLY A 19 17.11 21.63 -10.49
N ILE A 20 16.72 21.59 -11.77
CA ILE A 20 16.45 22.79 -12.59
C ILE A 20 15.27 23.57 -12.01
N ILE A 21 14.16 22.89 -11.67
CA ILE A 21 12.97 23.53 -11.09
C ILE A 21 13.33 24.20 -9.76
N MET A 22 14.03 23.49 -8.87
CA MET A 22 14.45 24.04 -7.57
C MET A 22 15.38 25.24 -7.73
N SER A 23 16.37 25.14 -8.61
CA SER A 23 17.28 26.25 -8.93
C SER A 23 16.52 27.47 -9.46
N SER A 24 15.53 27.27 -10.34
CA SER A 24 14.68 28.35 -10.86
C SER A 24 13.82 29.02 -9.78
N LEU A 25 13.51 28.30 -8.70
CA LEU A 25 12.78 28.81 -7.53
C LEU A 25 13.72 29.40 -6.46
N GLY A 26 15.03 29.47 -6.73
CA GLY A 26 16.04 29.96 -5.78
C GLY A 26 16.32 29.01 -4.62
N LEU A 27 15.93 27.74 -4.72
CA LEU A 27 16.15 26.72 -3.68
C LEU A 27 17.44 25.95 -3.98
N ASP A 28 18.48 26.19 -3.19
CA ASP A 28 19.68 25.38 -3.25
C ASP A 28 19.42 24.00 -2.61
N SER A 29 19.52 22.94 -3.41
CA SER A 29 19.42 21.54 -2.95
C SER A 29 20.43 21.15 -1.87
N ARG A 30 21.52 21.91 -1.70
CA ARG A 30 22.52 21.72 -0.65
C ARG A 30 22.12 22.39 0.67
N SER A 31 21.21 23.36 0.62
CA SER A 31 20.65 23.98 1.83
C SER A 31 19.68 23.01 2.52
N THR A 32 19.55 23.12 3.84
CA THR A 32 18.59 22.32 4.62
C THR A 32 17.16 22.50 4.10
N THR A 33 16.79 23.72 3.72
CA THR A 33 15.45 24.01 3.16
C THR A 33 15.24 23.36 1.80
N GLY A 34 16.22 23.46 0.89
CA GLY A 34 16.12 22.79 -0.41
C GLY A 34 16.08 21.27 -0.28
N LEU A 35 16.87 20.70 0.64
CA LEU A 35 16.84 19.28 0.95
C LEU A 35 15.47 18.83 1.47
N LEU A 36 14.84 19.60 2.37
CA LEU A 36 13.51 19.30 2.89
C LEU A 36 12.45 19.35 1.79
N VAL A 37 12.51 20.37 0.92
CA VAL A 37 11.60 20.48 -0.23
C VAL A 37 11.78 19.29 -1.17
N MET A 38 13.02 18.92 -1.51
CA MET A 38 13.32 17.76 -2.35
C MET A 38 12.78 16.47 -1.73
N ALA A 39 13.06 16.22 -0.45
CA ALA A 39 12.55 15.07 0.27
C ALA A 39 11.01 15.06 0.34
N GLY A 40 10.38 16.23 0.46
CA GLY A 40 8.93 16.42 0.37
C GLY A 40 8.39 16.00 -0.99
N LEU A 41 8.99 16.47 -2.08
CA LEU A 41 8.60 16.14 -3.44
C LEU A 41 8.73 14.63 -3.73
N PHE A 42 9.81 14.00 -3.30
CA PHE A 42 9.99 12.56 -3.49
C PHE A 42 9.07 11.73 -2.60
N GLY A 43 9.00 12.02 -1.30
CA GLY A 43 8.18 11.26 -0.36
C GLY A 43 6.69 11.46 -0.61
N MET A 44 6.19 12.69 -0.41
CA MET A 44 4.76 13.00 -0.62
C MET A 44 4.38 12.88 -2.08
N GLY A 45 5.14 13.50 -3.00
CA GLY A 45 4.81 13.46 -4.43
C GLY A 45 4.82 12.03 -4.99
N GLY A 46 5.81 11.22 -4.64
CA GLY A 46 5.85 9.80 -5.00
C GLY A 46 4.64 9.02 -4.47
N SER A 47 4.22 9.30 -3.23
CA SER A 47 3.04 8.64 -2.65
C SER A 47 1.72 9.03 -3.32
N PHE A 48 1.52 10.33 -3.62
CA PHE A 48 0.35 10.79 -4.37
C PHE A 48 0.30 10.20 -5.78
N ILE A 49 1.43 10.15 -6.49
CA ILE A 49 1.51 9.53 -7.82
C ILE A 49 1.18 8.04 -7.71
N SER A 50 1.74 7.34 -6.73
CA SER A 50 1.45 5.93 -6.48
C SER A 50 -0.05 5.67 -6.25
N LEU A 51 -0.68 6.50 -5.41
CA LEU A 51 -2.12 6.42 -5.14
C LEU A 51 -2.97 6.74 -6.38
N ALA A 52 -2.61 7.77 -7.15
CA ALA A 52 -3.32 8.14 -8.37
C ALA A 52 -3.24 7.03 -9.43
N MET A 53 -2.12 6.32 -9.49
CA MET A 53 -1.90 5.21 -10.43
C MET A 53 -2.43 3.86 -9.92
N SER A 54 -2.81 3.74 -8.64
CA SER A 54 -3.05 2.45 -8.00
C SER A 54 -4.13 1.62 -8.71
N LYS A 55 -5.25 2.24 -9.09
CA LYS A 55 -6.35 1.60 -9.83
C LYS A 55 -5.91 1.09 -11.21
N TRP A 56 -5.12 1.88 -11.93
CA TRP A 56 -4.58 1.49 -13.23
C TRP A 56 -3.57 0.34 -13.11
N ILE A 57 -2.65 0.44 -12.15
CA ILE A 57 -1.67 -0.61 -11.87
C ILE A 57 -2.39 -1.90 -11.52
N ALA A 58 -3.37 -1.84 -10.61
CA ALA A 58 -4.10 -3.01 -10.15
C ALA A 58 -4.83 -3.74 -11.28
N LYS A 59 -5.56 -3.01 -12.14
CA LYS A 59 -6.24 -3.61 -13.31
C LYS A 59 -5.24 -4.25 -14.27
N LYS A 60 -4.13 -3.55 -14.56
CA LYS A 60 -3.14 -4.03 -15.53
C LYS A 60 -2.30 -5.20 -15.00
N SER A 61 -1.93 -5.20 -13.73
CA SER A 61 -1.07 -6.23 -13.14
C SER A 61 -1.82 -7.54 -12.89
N THR A 62 -3.12 -7.46 -12.58
CA THR A 62 -3.97 -8.63 -12.35
C THR A 62 -4.69 -9.12 -13.61
N GLY A 63 -4.76 -8.28 -14.65
CA GLY A 63 -5.61 -8.56 -15.80
C GLY A 63 -7.10 -8.53 -15.46
N ALA A 64 -7.48 -7.81 -14.39
CA ALA A 64 -8.86 -7.75 -13.91
C ALA A 64 -9.81 -7.25 -15.01
N TYR A 65 -10.89 -8.00 -15.20
CA TYR A 65 -11.99 -7.65 -16.05
C TYR A 65 -13.04 -6.88 -15.24
N VAL A 66 -13.26 -5.61 -15.60
CA VAL A 66 -14.28 -4.75 -14.98
C VAL A 66 -15.65 -5.15 -15.52
N ILE A 67 -16.61 -5.33 -14.62
CA ILE A 67 -17.99 -5.71 -14.96
C ILE A 67 -18.78 -4.44 -15.26
N ASP A 68 -18.84 -4.04 -16.54
CA ASP A 68 -19.71 -2.94 -16.98
C ASP A 68 -21.19 -3.37 -17.06
N GLN A 69 -21.42 -4.60 -17.54
CA GLN A 69 -22.74 -5.22 -17.62
C GLN A 69 -22.61 -6.69 -17.19
N PRO A 70 -23.30 -7.10 -16.11
CA PRO A 70 -23.26 -8.47 -15.65
C PRO A 70 -23.77 -9.46 -16.71
N ARG A 71 -22.99 -10.51 -16.97
CA ARG A 71 -23.29 -11.57 -17.96
C ARG A 71 -23.75 -12.86 -17.31
N SER A 72 -23.65 -12.97 -15.98
CA SER A 72 -24.03 -14.15 -15.21
C SER A 72 -24.72 -13.77 -13.89
N ALA A 73 -25.43 -14.72 -13.30
CA ALA A 73 -26.06 -14.53 -11.98
C ALA A 73 -25.03 -14.24 -10.87
N SER A 74 -23.79 -14.76 -11.00
CA SER A 74 -22.71 -14.49 -10.06
C SER A 74 -22.18 -13.06 -10.18
N GLU A 75 -21.96 -12.58 -11.41
CA GLU A 75 -21.58 -11.18 -11.65
C GLU A 75 -22.67 -10.21 -11.21
N GLN A 76 -23.93 -10.54 -11.48
CA GLN A 76 -25.07 -9.73 -11.05
C GLN A 76 -25.09 -9.63 -9.52
N TRP A 77 -24.95 -10.78 -8.84
CA TRP A 77 -24.88 -10.82 -7.38
C TRP A 77 -23.70 -10.00 -6.83
N LEU A 78 -22.51 -10.07 -7.44
CA LEU A 78 -21.35 -9.28 -7.03
C LEU A 78 -21.62 -7.79 -7.13
N VAL A 79 -22.07 -7.32 -8.29
CA VAL A 79 -22.34 -5.90 -8.55
C VAL A 79 -23.44 -5.39 -7.62
N ASP A 80 -24.52 -6.15 -7.44
CA ASP A 80 -25.61 -5.76 -6.55
C ASP A 80 -25.19 -5.74 -5.08
N THR A 81 -24.31 -6.65 -4.67
CA THR A 81 -23.81 -6.73 -3.30
C THR A 81 -22.89 -5.56 -2.97
N VAL A 82 -21.92 -5.28 -3.84
CA VAL A 82 -21.05 -4.11 -3.69
C VAL A 82 -21.88 -2.82 -3.70
N ARG A 83 -22.91 -2.72 -4.56
CA ARG A 83 -23.81 -1.55 -4.56
C ARG A 83 -24.52 -1.35 -3.23
N ARG A 84 -25.18 -2.38 -2.69
CA ARG A 84 -25.87 -2.29 -1.39
C ARG A 84 -24.92 -1.90 -0.27
N GLN A 85 -23.70 -2.46 -0.26
CA GLN A 85 -22.70 -2.18 0.76
C GLN A 85 -22.13 -0.76 0.62
N ALA A 86 -21.88 -0.29 -0.60
CA ALA A 86 -21.42 1.07 -0.87
C ALA A 86 -22.47 2.11 -0.45
N GLU A 87 -23.75 1.86 -0.74
CA GLU A 87 -24.88 2.69 -0.29
C GLU A 87 -24.96 2.73 1.24
N ALA A 88 -24.89 1.58 1.90
CA ALA A 88 -24.91 1.50 3.36
C ALA A 88 -23.68 2.13 4.03
N ALA A 89 -22.54 2.16 3.33
CA ALA A 89 -21.30 2.80 3.79
C ALA A 89 -21.16 4.27 3.35
N GLU A 90 -22.18 4.83 2.68
CA GLU A 90 -22.23 6.21 2.21
C GLU A 90 -21.06 6.61 1.29
N ILE A 91 -20.67 5.72 0.38
CA ILE A 91 -19.64 5.98 -0.65
C ILE A 91 -20.20 5.86 -2.07
N GLY A 92 -19.54 6.51 -3.03
CA GLY A 92 -19.82 6.25 -4.44
C GLY A 92 -19.58 4.79 -4.83
N MET A 93 -20.33 4.31 -5.83
CA MET A 93 -20.25 2.93 -6.31
C MET A 93 -18.85 2.58 -6.83
N PRO A 94 -18.13 1.62 -6.22
CA PRO A 94 -16.87 1.15 -6.75
C PRO A 94 -17.05 0.44 -8.10
N GLU A 95 -16.04 0.54 -8.98
CA GLU A 95 -15.87 -0.41 -10.08
C GLU A 95 -15.77 -1.82 -9.49
N VAL A 96 -16.53 -2.78 -10.04
CA VAL A 96 -16.45 -4.19 -9.62
C VAL A 96 -15.73 -4.96 -10.70
N ALA A 97 -14.69 -5.71 -10.31
CA ALA A 97 -13.92 -6.50 -11.25
C ALA A 97 -13.67 -7.93 -10.78
N VAL A 98 -13.46 -8.82 -11.74
CA VAL A 98 -13.05 -10.20 -11.50
C VAL A 98 -11.71 -10.42 -12.17
N TYR A 99 -10.77 -11.06 -11.49
CA TYR A 99 -9.48 -11.45 -12.07
C TYR A 99 -9.25 -12.94 -11.91
N ASP A 100 -8.54 -13.53 -12.87
CA ASP A 100 -8.28 -14.97 -12.85
C ASP A 100 -7.13 -15.29 -11.90
N SER A 101 -7.45 -16.02 -10.83
CA SER A 101 -6.49 -16.51 -9.86
C SER A 101 -7.12 -17.62 -9.03
N PRO A 102 -6.44 -18.76 -8.82
CA PRO A 102 -6.96 -19.85 -7.99
C PRO A 102 -7.02 -19.49 -6.49
N ASP A 103 -6.34 -18.43 -6.07
CA ASP A 103 -6.34 -17.97 -4.68
C ASP A 103 -7.72 -17.49 -4.25
N ILE A 104 -8.06 -17.66 -2.97
CA ILE A 104 -9.23 -17.02 -2.36
C ILE A 104 -8.84 -15.60 -1.96
N ASN A 105 -9.08 -14.60 -2.81
CA ASN A 105 -8.62 -13.25 -2.54
C ASN A 105 -9.56 -12.18 -3.12
N ALA A 106 -9.54 -11.02 -2.47
CA ALA A 106 -10.18 -9.79 -2.92
C ALA A 106 -9.30 -8.62 -2.50
N PHE A 107 -9.44 -7.49 -3.18
CA PHE A 107 -8.78 -6.25 -2.79
C PHE A 107 -9.58 -5.04 -3.27
N ALA A 108 -9.44 -3.93 -2.54
CA ALA A 108 -9.90 -2.63 -2.96
C ALA A 108 -8.74 -1.67 -3.24
N THR A 109 -8.92 -0.72 -4.15
CA THR A 109 -7.99 0.39 -4.34
C THR A 109 -8.66 1.60 -4.98
N GLY A 110 -8.16 2.80 -4.70
CA GLY A 110 -8.67 4.03 -5.31
C GLY A 110 -8.17 5.27 -4.57
N MET A 111 -8.01 6.36 -5.32
CA MET A 111 -7.61 7.65 -4.73
C MET A 111 -8.78 8.37 -4.07
N ARG A 112 -10.01 8.02 -4.44
CA ARG A 112 -11.25 8.65 -3.94
C ARG A 112 -12.22 7.56 -3.50
N ARG A 113 -12.95 7.83 -2.42
CA ARG A 113 -13.99 6.91 -1.92
C ARG A 113 -15.13 6.73 -2.94
N ASP A 114 -15.37 7.76 -3.74
CA ASP A 114 -16.42 7.76 -4.78
C ASP A 114 -15.95 7.23 -6.15
N ASP A 115 -14.69 6.83 -6.26
CA ASP A 115 -14.12 6.25 -7.49
C ASP A 115 -13.05 5.20 -7.13
N ALA A 116 -13.51 4.17 -6.43
CA ALA A 116 -12.70 3.02 -6.06
C ALA A 116 -12.92 1.83 -7.00
N LEU A 117 -12.07 0.82 -6.85
CA LEU A 117 -12.17 -0.48 -7.48
C LEU A 117 -12.24 -1.53 -6.37
N VAL A 118 -13.18 -2.45 -6.46
CA VAL A 118 -13.24 -3.69 -5.67
C VAL A 118 -13.09 -4.85 -6.64
N ALA A 119 -12.03 -5.65 -6.48
CA ALA A 119 -11.72 -6.77 -7.36
C ALA A 119 -11.72 -8.08 -6.58
N VAL A 120 -12.30 -9.14 -7.16
CA VAL A 120 -12.37 -10.48 -6.57
C VAL A 120 -11.73 -11.52 -7.49
N SER A 121 -11.07 -12.52 -6.93
CA SER A 121 -10.49 -13.61 -7.71
C SER A 121 -11.54 -14.65 -8.10
N THR A 122 -11.30 -15.39 -9.18
CA THR A 122 -12.08 -16.58 -9.55
C THR A 122 -12.06 -17.64 -8.44
N GLY A 123 -10.93 -17.83 -7.76
CA GLY A 123 -10.78 -18.73 -6.63
C GLY A 123 -11.65 -18.36 -5.42
N LEU A 124 -11.87 -17.07 -5.15
CA LEU A 124 -12.77 -16.64 -4.09
C LEU A 124 -14.21 -17.04 -4.39
N LEU A 125 -14.67 -16.76 -5.60
CA LEU A 125 -16.04 -17.06 -6.04
C LEU A 125 -16.35 -18.55 -6.07
N GLN A 126 -15.33 -19.39 -6.28
CA GLN A 126 -15.48 -20.83 -6.37
C GLN A 126 -15.41 -21.53 -5.01
N ASN A 127 -14.66 -20.97 -4.04
CA ASN A 127 -14.34 -21.67 -2.78
C ASN A 127 -15.01 -21.06 -1.54
N MET A 128 -15.65 -19.89 -1.64
CA MET A 128 -16.40 -19.28 -0.54
C MET A 128 -17.91 -19.41 -0.78
N THR A 129 -18.68 -19.59 0.30
CA THR A 129 -20.13 -19.45 0.23
C THR A 129 -20.51 -17.99 -0.03
N ARG A 130 -21.76 -17.73 -0.46
CA ARG A 130 -22.22 -16.34 -0.69
C ARG A 130 -22.11 -15.47 0.56
N ASP A 131 -22.40 -16.00 1.73
CA ASP A 131 -22.30 -15.24 2.99
C ASP A 131 -20.84 -14.93 3.35
N GLU A 132 -19.94 -15.91 3.17
CA GLU A 132 -18.51 -15.72 3.38
C GLU A 132 -17.93 -14.68 2.40
N ALA A 133 -18.28 -14.77 1.12
CA ALA A 133 -17.85 -13.83 0.09
C ALA A 133 -18.46 -12.43 0.27
N GLU A 134 -19.73 -12.33 0.68
CA GLU A 134 -20.39 -11.05 1.00
C GLU A 134 -19.66 -10.32 2.15
N ALA A 135 -19.20 -11.05 3.17
CA ALA A 135 -18.42 -10.47 4.26
C ALA A 135 -17.03 -9.99 3.82
N VAL A 136 -16.37 -10.74 2.92
CA VAL A 136 -15.12 -10.28 2.31
C VAL A 136 -15.33 -8.99 1.52
N LEU A 137 -16.39 -8.89 0.72
CA LEU A 137 -16.71 -7.66 0.01
C LEU A 137 -17.00 -6.50 0.97
N ALA A 138 -17.72 -6.77 2.07
CA ALA A 138 -18.01 -5.76 3.07
C ALA A 138 -16.74 -5.22 3.76
N HIS A 139 -15.74 -6.08 3.96
CA HIS A 139 -14.42 -5.71 4.45
C HIS A 139 -13.69 -4.77 3.48
N GLU A 140 -13.66 -5.13 2.20
CA GLU A 140 -13.05 -4.28 1.16
C GLU A 140 -13.78 -2.94 0.99
N VAL A 141 -15.11 -2.93 1.02
CA VAL A 141 -15.91 -1.70 1.01
C VAL A 141 -15.63 -0.85 2.25
N SER A 142 -15.43 -1.48 3.42
CA SER A 142 -15.07 -0.77 4.65
C SER A 142 -13.69 -0.12 4.56
N HIS A 143 -12.73 -0.70 3.82
CA HIS A 143 -11.46 -0.04 3.51
C HIS A 143 -11.65 1.22 2.66
N VAL A 144 -12.49 1.14 1.62
CA VAL A 144 -12.82 2.29 0.76
C VAL A 144 -13.51 3.39 1.58
N ALA A 145 -14.58 3.05 2.30
CA ALA A 145 -15.31 3.97 3.16
C ALA A 145 -14.43 4.58 4.25
N GLY A 146 -13.48 3.79 4.76
CA GLY A 146 -12.47 4.22 5.70
C GLY A 146 -11.47 5.24 5.13
N GLY A 147 -11.33 5.36 3.81
CA GLY A 147 -10.29 6.17 3.15
C GLY A 147 -8.89 5.63 3.38
N ASP A 148 -8.77 4.31 3.43
CA ASP A 148 -7.57 3.62 3.86
C ASP A 148 -6.40 3.80 2.91
N MET A 149 -6.66 3.77 1.60
CA MET A 149 -5.64 3.99 0.59
C MET A 149 -5.04 5.40 0.69
N VAL A 150 -5.88 6.42 0.89
CA VAL A 150 -5.43 7.82 1.08
C VAL A 150 -4.64 7.96 2.37
N THR A 151 -5.16 7.40 3.48
CA THR A 151 -4.53 7.49 4.79
C THR A 151 -3.13 6.84 4.77
N MET A 152 -3.02 5.64 4.20
CA MET A 152 -1.74 4.95 4.07
C MET A 152 -0.78 5.67 3.13
N ALA A 153 -1.27 6.22 2.02
CA ALA A 153 -0.45 7.03 1.12
C ALA A 153 0.11 8.28 1.84
N LEU A 154 -0.71 9.00 2.60
CA LEU A 154 -0.25 10.15 3.37
C LEU A 154 0.81 9.75 4.42
N ILE A 155 0.56 8.69 5.18
CA ILE A 155 1.51 8.19 6.18
C ILE A 155 2.83 7.80 5.52
N GLN A 156 2.79 7.02 4.44
CA GLN A 156 3.99 6.61 3.70
C GLN A 156 4.71 7.81 3.09
N GLY A 157 3.98 8.80 2.55
CA GLY A 157 4.57 9.99 1.97
C GLY A 157 5.35 10.81 3.00
N VAL A 158 4.74 11.06 4.16
CA VAL A 158 5.38 11.77 5.27
C VAL A 158 6.60 11.00 5.77
N LEU A 159 6.46 9.69 6.01
CA LEU A 159 7.57 8.87 6.51
C LEU A 159 8.73 8.81 5.51
N ASN A 160 8.45 8.62 4.21
CA ASN A 160 9.49 8.62 3.17
C ASN A 160 10.20 9.96 3.08
N THR A 161 9.47 11.08 3.20
CA THR A 161 10.07 12.42 3.27
C THR A 161 11.05 12.52 4.45
N PHE A 162 10.65 12.07 5.64
CA PHE A 162 11.54 12.11 6.81
C PHE A 162 12.72 11.15 6.70
N VAL A 163 12.53 9.96 6.14
CA VAL A 163 13.63 9.01 5.90
C VAL A 163 14.67 9.65 4.98
N ILE A 164 14.25 10.17 3.83
CA ILE A 164 15.16 10.82 2.86
C ILE A 164 15.86 12.03 3.51
N PHE A 165 15.10 12.89 4.19
CA PHE A 165 15.62 14.11 4.80
C PHE A 165 16.63 13.80 5.91
N LEU A 166 16.25 12.99 6.90
CA LEU A 166 17.09 12.68 8.05
C LEU A 166 18.34 11.89 7.65
N SER A 167 18.23 10.96 6.71
CA SER A 167 19.41 10.21 6.22
C SER A 167 20.44 11.14 5.60
N ARG A 168 19.99 12.11 4.81
CA ARG A 168 20.89 13.06 4.14
C ARG A 168 21.48 14.08 5.10
N VAL A 169 20.70 14.58 6.05
CA VAL A 169 21.22 15.46 7.12
C VAL A 169 22.26 14.73 7.97
N ALA A 170 21.96 13.50 8.39
CA ALA A 170 22.91 12.71 9.18
C ALA A 170 24.17 12.37 8.39
N ALA A 171 24.06 11.99 7.11
CA ALA A 171 25.21 11.77 6.23
C ALA A 171 26.07 13.03 6.07
N GLN A 172 25.46 14.20 5.91
CA GLN A 172 26.18 15.49 5.84
C GLN A 172 26.92 15.82 7.13
N ILE A 173 26.31 15.54 8.29
CA ILE A 173 26.97 15.75 9.60
C ILE A 173 28.17 14.81 9.75
N ILE A 174 28.02 13.54 9.40
CA ILE A 174 29.11 12.55 9.44
C ILE A 174 30.24 12.95 8.49
N ASP A 175 29.91 13.33 7.26
CA ASP A 175 30.89 13.78 6.26
C ASP A 175 31.66 15.03 6.73
N THR A 176 30.94 16.00 7.30
CA THR A 176 31.55 17.22 7.85
C THR A 176 32.48 16.94 9.03
N PHE A 177 32.12 15.97 9.89
CA PHE A 177 32.94 15.58 11.04
C PHE A 177 34.23 14.90 10.58
N LEU A 178 34.13 13.93 9.66
CA LEU A 178 35.29 13.22 9.10
C LEU A 178 36.21 14.15 8.28
N SER A 179 35.63 15.12 7.59
CA SER A 179 36.38 16.15 6.86
C SER A 179 37.24 17.05 7.75
N ARG A 180 36.98 17.12 9.07
CA ARG A 180 37.79 17.90 10.02
C ARG A 180 39.02 17.16 10.51
N ASP A 181 39.01 15.82 10.48
CA ASP A 181 40.08 14.98 11.04
C ASP A 181 41.07 14.48 9.98
N GLU A 182 40.72 14.45 8.69
CA GLU A 182 41.62 14.03 7.61
C GLU A 182 42.11 15.20 6.75
N GLU A 183 43.43 15.31 6.57
CA GLU A 183 44.09 16.23 5.62
C GLU A 183 43.70 15.97 4.14
N GLY A 184 42.92 14.92 3.87
CA GLY A 184 42.53 14.43 2.54
C GLY A 184 41.05 14.54 2.14
N GLY A 185 40.19 15.20 2.94
CA GLY A 185 38.85 15.63 2.53
C GLY A 185 37.73 14.58 2.50
N GLY A 186 37.02 14.43 3.63
CA GLY A 186 35.68 13.82 3.73
C GLY A 186 35.51 12.38 3.24
N LEU A 187 34.27 11.88 3.23
CA LEU A 187 33.94 10.51 2.82
C LEU A 187 34.15 10.24 1.31
N GLY A 188 34.40 11.29 0.51
CA GLY A 188 34.30 11.23 -0.95
C GLY A 188 32.88 10.87 -1.44
N PHE A 189 32.65 10.93 -2.75
CA PHE A 189 31.31 10.69 -3.32
C PHE A 189 30.77 9.28 -3.01
N LEU A 190 31.60 8.24 -3.15
CA LEU A 190 31.19 6.86 -2.92
C LEU A 190 30.92 6.58 -1.43
N GLY A 191 31.75 7.13 -0.53
CA GLY A 191 31.55 6.97 0.91
C GLY A 191 30.29 7.69 1.39
N TYR A 192 30.04 8.93 0.94
CA TYR A 192 28.82 9.66 1.26
C TYR A 192 27.56 8.90 0.81
N MET A 193 27.58 8.35 -0.41
CA MET A 193 26.48 7.54 -0.94
C MET A 193 26.25 6.28 -0.10
N ALA A 194 27.32 5.56 0.26
CA ALA A 194 27.23 4.36 1.09
C ALA A 194 26.63 4.68 2.47
N VAL A 195 27.09 5.73 3.14
CA VAL A 195 26.56 6.18 4.44
C VAL A 195 25.08 6.58 4.32
N THR A 196 24.72 7.34 3.29
CA THR A 196 23.33 7.74 3.04
C THR A 196 22.41 6.53 2.87
N ILE A 197 22.82 5.54 2.07
CA ILE A 197 22.05 4.31 1.84
C ILE A 197 21.87 3.52 3.15
N VAL A 198 22.94 3.38 3.93
CA VAL A 198 22.86 2.69 5.24
C VAL A 198 21.87 3.40 6.16
N LEU A 199 21.92 4.74 6.23
CA LEU A 199 20.99 5.53 7.04
C LEU A 199 19.55 5.43 6.52
N GLU A 200 19.33 5.46 5.20
CA GLU A 200 18.00 5.26 4.59
C GLU A 200 17.42 3.89 4.93
N ILE A 201 18.23 2.82 4.92
CA ILE A 201 17.80 1.48 5.35
C ILE A 201 17.41 1.50 6.84
N VAL A 202 18.24 2.08 7.70
CA VAL A 202 17.99 2.13 9.15
C VAL A 202 16.74 2.94 9.49
N PHE A 203 16.61 4.17 8.97
CA PHE A 203 15.42 4.98 9.19
C PHE A 203 14.19 4.39 8.50
N GLY A 204 14.36 3.77 7.33
CA GLY A 204 13.31 3.03 6.64
C GLY A 204 12.76 1.87 7.47
N LEU A 205 13.62 1.16 8.22
CA LEU A 205 13.18 0.12 9.15
C LEU A 205 12.27 0.69 10.25
N PHE A 206 12.66 1.81 10.87
CA PHE A 206 11.82 2.48 11.87
C PHE A 206 10.49 2.99 11.27
N ALA A 207 10.53 3.60 10.09
CA ALA A 207 9.34 4.03 9.37
C ALA A 207 8.40 2.84 9.09
N SER A 208 8.95 1.69 8.69
CA SER A 208 8.15 0.49 8.41
C SER A 208 7.34 0.02 9.63
N ILE A 209 7.90 0.13 10.85
CA ILE A 209 7.21 -0.25 12.10
C ILE A 209 5.94 0.58 12.28
N ILE A 210 6.02 1.88 12.00
CA ILE A 210 4.88 2.81 12.06
C ILE A 210 3.83 2.42 11.00
N VAL A 211 4.26 2.22 9.74
CA VAL A 211 3.38 1.81 8.64
C VAL A 211 2.63 0.51 8.98
N MET A 212 3.34 -0.49 9.51
CA MET A 212 2.74 -1.78 9.86
C MET A 212 1.78 -1.70 11.04
N TRP A 213 2.05 -0.82 12.02
CA TRP A 213 1.11 -0.57 13.12
C TRP A 213 -0.21 0.02 12.61
N PHE A 214 -0.14 1.04 11.73
CA PHE A 214 -1.33 1.60 11.10
C PHE A 214 -2.04 0.59 10.21
N SER A 215 -1.29 -0.23 9.46
CA SER A 215 -1.85 -1.30 8.64
C SER A 215 -2.67 -2.28 9.48
N ARG A 216 -2.15 -2.76 10.61
CA ARG A 216 -2.88 -3.68 11.49
C ARG A 216 -4.14 -3.05 12.09
N LYS A 217 -4.06 -1.80 12.57
CA LYS A 217 -5.20 -1.12 13.19
C LYS A 217 -6.37 -0.97 12.22
N ARG A 218 -6.06 -0.78 10.95
CA ARG A 218 -7.00 -0.62 9.86
C ARG A 218 -7.78 -1.90 9.55
N GLU A 219 -7.12 -3.06 9.59
CA GLU A 219 -7.77 -4.36 9.38
C GLU A 219 -8.87 -4.60 10.42
N PHE A 220 -8.60 -4.33 11.71
CA PHE A 220 -9.62 -4.44 12.76
C PHE A 220 -10.79 -3.47 12.56
N ARG A 221 -10.52 -2.27 12.04
CA ARG A 221 -11.56 -1.30 11.69
C ARG A 221 -12.41 -1.80 10.51
N ALA A 222 -11.79 -2.36 9.50
CA ALA A 222 -12.49 -2.92 8.35
C ALA A 222 -13.29 -4.18 8.73
N ASP A 223 -12.79 -5.02 9.64
CA ASP A 223 -13.55 -6.14 10.22
C ASP A 223 -14.80 -5.67 10.97
N SER A 224 -14.64 -4.63 11.80
CA SER A 224 -15.77 -4.01 12.51
C SER A 224 -16.77 -3.39 11.52
N GLY A 225 -16.30 -2.73 10.46
CA GLY A 225 -17.13 -2.21 9.38
C GLY A 225 -17.89 -3.32 8.63
N ALA A 226 -17.22 -4.42 8.29
CA ALA A 226 -17.86 -5.58 7.69
C ALA A 226 -18.93 -6.19 8.61
N ALA A 227 -18.62 -6.32 9.91
CA ALA A 227 -19.57 -6.81 10.90
C ALA A 227 -20.79 -5.89 11.05
N TYR A 228 -20.61 -4.58 10.92
CA TYR A 228 -21.70 -3.61 10.90
C TYR A 228 -22.57 -3.74 9.64
N LEU A 229 -21.95 -3.92 8.46
CA LEU A 229 -22.64 -3.99 7.18
C LEU A 229 -23.41 -5.30 6.97
N VAL A 230 -22.84 -6.45 7.38
CA VAL A 230 -23.38 -7.77 7.01
C VAL A 230 -23.49 -8.76 8.18
N GLY A 231 -23.10 -8.34 9.38
CA GLY A 231 -23.12 -9.16 10.59
C GLY A 231 -21.79 -9.85 10.89
N ARG A 232 -21.43 -9.89 12.18
CA ARG A 232 -20.17 -10.47 12.67
C ARG A 232 -20.00 -11.95 12.33
N ASP A 233 -21.10 -12.72 12.31
CA ASP A 233 -21.04 -14.17 12.13
C ASP A 233 -20.59 -14.53 10.71
N LYS A 234 -21.02 -13.75 9.70
CA LYS A 234 -20.56 -13.90 8.32
C LYS A 234 -19.06 -13.59 8.20
N MET A 235 -18.60 -12.51 8.84
CA MET A 235 -17.18 -12.15 8.82
C MET A 235 -16.31 -13.19 9.53
N ILE A 236 -16.74 -13.71 10.68
CA ILE A 236 -16.03 -14.80 11.38
C ILE A 236 -15.97 -16.06 10.51
N ALA A 237 -17.07 -16.42 9.84
CA ALA A 237 -17.10 -17.56 8.92
C ALA A 237 -16.11 -17.37 7.76
N ALA A 238 -16.07 -16.17 7.16
CA ALA A 238 -15.12 -15.82 6.11
C ALA A 238 -13.66 -15.94 6.57
N LEU A 239 -13.32 -15.41 7.75
CA LEU A 239 -11.95 -15.52 8.29
C LEU A 239 -11.55 -16.96 8.58
N ARG A 240 -12.47 -17.80 9.08
CA ARG A 240 -12.23 -19.24 9.27
C ARG A 240 -12.02 -19.97 7.95
N ARG A 241 -12.77 -19.60 6.91
CA ARG A 241 -12.56 -20.13 5.55
C ARG A 241 -11.15 -19.79 5.05
N LEU A 242 -10.70 -18.55 5.24
CA LEU A 242 -9.35 -18.14 4.88
C LEU A 242 -8.28 -18.93 5.65
N GLN A 243 -8.49 -19.14 6.95
CA GLN A 243 -7.59 -19.92 7.82
C GLN A 243 -7.49 -21.40 7.39
N ALA A 244 -8.57 -22.00 6.90
CA ALA A 244 -8.57 -23.39 6.46
C ALA A 244 -7.72 -23.61 5.18
N HIS A 245 -7.62 -22.60 4.32
CA HIS A 245 -6.86 -22.68 3.06
C HIS A 245 -5.46 -22.07 3.24
N HIS A 246 -4.47 -22.90 3.58
CA HIS A 246 -3.08 -22.52 3.91
C HIS A 246 -2.15 -22.26 2.70
N GLU A 247 -2.64 -22.24 1.47
CA GLU A 247 -1.77 -22.01 0.30
C GLU A 247 -1.29 -20.54 0.23
N PRO A 248 0.00 -20.28 -0.06
CA PRO A 248 0.55 -18.93 -0.20
C PRO A 248 -0.16 -18.14 -1.32
N SER A 249 -0.39 -16.84 -1.12
CA SER A 249 -0.99 -16.04 -2.19
C SER A 249 -0.03 -15.80 -3.37
N HIS A 250 -0.57 -15.98 -4.57
CA HIS A 250 0.00 -15.71 -5.87
C HIS A 250 -0.27 -14.28 -6.39
N LEU A 251 -0.79 -13.35 -5.57
CA LEU A 251 -0.93 -11.94 -5.98
C LEU A 251 0.42 -11.37 -6.46
N PRO A 252 0.43 -10.60 -7.57
CA PRO A 252 1.63 -9.87 -7.99
C PRO A 252 2.11 -8.94 -6.88
N ASP A 253 3.43 -8.77 -6.73
CA ASP A 253 4.03 -7.96 -5.66
C ASP A 253 3.52 -6.52 -5.64
N GLN A 254 3.11 -5.99 -6.80
CA GLN A 254 2.59 -4.62 -6.93
C GLN A 254 1.23 -4.42 -6.25
N VAL A 255 0.46 -5.49 -6.03
CA VAL A 255 -0.88 -5.44 -5.41
C VAL A 255 -1.01 -6.30 -4.15
N ALA A 256 0.01 -7.08 -3.81
CA ALA A 256 -0.01 -7.98 -2.65
C ALA A 256 -0.32 -7.27 -1.33
N ALA A 257 0.05 -5.99 -1.19
CA ALA A 257 -0.24 -5.18 -0.01
C ALA A 257 -1.72 -4.76 0.15
N PHE A 258 -2.53 -4.91 -0.90
CA PHE A 258 -3.97 -4.61 -0.88
C PHE A 258 -4.84 -5.85 -0.70
N GLY A 259 -4.28 -7.05 -0.84
CA GLY A 259 -5.04 -8.30 -0.71
C GLY A 259 -5.32 -8.67 0.74
N ILE A 260 -6.41 -9.39 0.97
CA ILE A 260 -6.79 -9.89 2.32
C ILE A 260 -5.84 -10.99 2.82
N ARG A 261 -5.15 -11.68 1.90
CA ARG A 261 -4.17 -12.73 2.24
C ARG A 261 -2.73 -12.19 2.21
N PRO A 262 -1.95 -12.32 3.30
CA PRO A 262 -0.52 -12.03 3.28
C PRO A 262 0.27 -13.13 2.53
N LYS A 263 1.37 -12.76 1.86
CA LYS A 263 2.37 -13.74 1.40
C LYS A 263 3.11 -14.35 2.60
N VAL A 264 3.24 -15.67 2.62
CA VAL A 264 3.98 -16.37 3.68
C VAL A 264 5.48 -16.32 3.38
N GLY A 265 6.21 -15.50 4.14
CA GLY A 265 7.69 -15.41 4.10
C GLY A 265 8.21 -14.73 5.37
N GLY A 266 9.08 -15.42 6.11
CA GLY A 266 9.40 -15.12 7.51
C GLY A 266 10.11 -13.79 7.81
N LEU A 267 9.67 -13.15 8.90
CA LEU A 267 10.45 -12.63 10.04
C LEU A 267 9.49 -11.96 11.04
N THR A 268 9.21 -12.61 12.18
CA THR A 268 8.50 -12.06 13.37
C THR A 268 7.06 -11.52 13.18
N SER A 269 6.24 -11.59 14.24
CA SER A 269 4.90 -10.98 14.30
C SER A 269 4.92 -9.46 13.99
N LEU A 270 6.06 -8.80 14.25
CA LEU A 270 6.23 -7.36 14.08
C LEU A 270 6.28 -6.92 12.61
N LEU A 271 6.76 -7.77 11.69
CA LEU A 271 6.89 -7.42 10.26
C LEU A 271 5.69 -7.85 9.39
N ARG A 272 4.61 -8.35 9.99
CA ARG A 272 3.38 -8.71 9.25
C ARG A 272 2.50 -7.47 9.03
N SER A 273 2.09 -7.25 7.78
CA SER A 273 1.18 -6.16 7.37
C SER A 273 -0.29 -6.41 7.78
N HIS A 274 -0.67 -7.66 8.02
CA HIS A 274 -1.98 -8.08 8.52
C HIS A 274 -1.83 -8.77 9.89
N PRO A 275 -2.74 -8.52 10.84
CA PRO A 275 -2.76 -9.25 12.10
C PRO A 275 -3.16 -10.72 11.88
N PRO A 276 -2.77 -11.64 12.78
CA PRO A 276 -3.21 -13.04 12.73
C PRO A 276 -4.73 -13.15 12.63
N LEU A 277 -5.21 -14.14 11.86
CA LEU A 277 -6.66 -14.34 11.67
C LEU A 277 -7.35 -14.68 12.99
N GLU A 278 -6.66 -15.37 13.89
CA GLU A 278 -7.14 -15.71 15.23
C GLU A 278 -7.43 -14.46 16.08
N GLU A 279 -6.56 -13.44 16.00
CA GLU A 279 -6.75 -12.17 16.71
C GLU A 279 -7.95 -11.40 16.14
N ARG A 280 -8.11 -11.39 14.81
CA ARG A 280 -9.26 -10.76 14.14
C ARG A 280 -10.58 -11.44 14.52
N ILE A 281 -10.61 -12.78 14.53
CA ILE A 281 -11.78 -13.56 14.95
C ILE A 281 -12.09 -13.29 16.43
N ALA A 282 -11.08 -13.29 17.30
CA ALA A 282 -11.27 -13.03 18.72
C ALA A 282 -11.83 -11.63 18.99
N ALA A 283 -11.36 -10.62 18.26
CA ALA A 283 -11.90 -9.26 18.33
C ALA A 283 -13.39 -9.21 17.95
N LEU A 284 -13.77 -9.82 16.82
CA LEU A 284 -15.17 -9.89 16.38
C LEU A 284 -16.10 -10.63 17.35
N GLN A 285 -15.58 -11.61 18.09
CA GLN A 285 -16.34 -12.33 19.10
C GLN A 285 -16.58 -11.51 20.37
N GLN A 286 -15.65 -10.61 20.71
CA GLN A 286 -15.71 -9.78 21.91
C GLN A 286 -16.61 -8.54 21.73
N GLY A 287 -16.81 -8.08 20.50
CA GLY A 287 -17.61 -6.89 20.17
C GLY A 287 -16.77 -5.64 20.14
#